data_AF-A0A5M4AGG8-F1
#
_entry.id   AF-A0A5M4AGG8-F1
#
_cell.length_a   1.000
_cell.length_b   1.000
_cell.length_c   1.000
_cell.angle_alpha   90.00
_cell.angle_beta   90.00
_cell.angle_gamma   90.00
#
_symmetry.space_group_name_H-M   'P 1'
#
loop_
_entity.id
_entity.type
_entity.pdbx_description
1 polymer ?
#
loop_
_entity_poly.entity_id
_entity_poly.type
_entity_poly.pdbx_seq_one_letter_code
_entity_poly.pdbx_strand_id
1 'polypeptide(L)'
;MTVIIIYCNNLSPRLTYTARYVFNDLLPTTFQLTDDLDTIKSFDGPVVNYSDNNELPGLHILPHGLLFSEKLVDFVPQVDKSGDIPLLFPVSNGSKDILAFDIFSAVFWMISRYEEYFPKGKTDIHGRFRAEESFAFQQSFLQLPVVDLWAQLLADAIAARWSHWEKPARRFRYISTIDVDNAYAILHKNMLRRVTASFRSVMNPKRNSPFPVRKEVLKGRTPDPYDTYSEMEKLHETYNVEAVFFFLLGDYGKFDKNLSYRNVNYRVLIRDTSKKVPVGIHPSYKASGSPKKLETEVKRLSKIIGEPPFRSRFHYLRLKFPQSYQWLIGAGIKEDYTLTYHSHPGFRAGTCTPFRFYDLSTESETNLRIIPTTVMEVSLKQYQEQNPEQAAETIHRLMMEVKNVNGTFVSLFHNESLSDLDEWKGWKKVFQSMLKKAAELRDE
;
A
#
# COMPACT_ATOMS: atom_id res chain seq x y z
N MET A 1 28.68 -9.23 -9.39
CA MET A 1 27.66 -8.18 -9.55
C MET A 1 28.39 -6.90 -9.89
N THR A 2 28.06 -6.30 -11.01
CA THR A 2 28.70 -5.05 -11.48
C THR A 2 28.14 -3.88 -10.68
N VAL A 3 29.00 -3.09 -10.06
CA VAL A 3 28.62 -1.88 -9.31
C VAL A 3 28.21 -0.78 -10.30
N ILE A 4 27.15 -0.05 -9.99
CA ILE A 4 26.77 1.18 -10.72
C ILE A 4 27.30 2.39 -9.94
N ILE A 5 28.07 3.26 -10.60
CA ILE A 5 28.46 4.55 -10.02
C ILE A 5 27.43 5.60 -10.41
N ILE A 6 26.93 6.35 -9.43
CA ILE A 6 26.05 7.50 -9.65
C ILE A 6 26.81 8.74 -9.23
N TYR A 7 27.14 9.59 -10.20
CA TYR A 7 27.79 10.87 -9.95
C TYR A 7 26.77 11.98 -9.74
N CYS A 8 27.00 12.85 -8.77
CA CYS A 8 26.26 14.10 -8.59
C CYS A 8 27.15 15.17 -7.96
N ASN A 9 27.01 16.43 -8.37
CA ASN A 9 27.79 17.54 -7.80
C ASN A 9 27.56 17.77 -6.30
N ASN A 10 26.41 17.34 -5.77
CA ASN A 10 26.09 17.47 -4.35
C ASN A 10 25.23 16.29 -3.88
N LEU A 11 25.66 15.63 -2.80
CA LEU A 11 24.90 14.54 -2.20
C LEU A 11 23.86 15.10 -1.23
N SER A 12 22.59 14.78 -1.45
CA SER A 12 21.50 15.20 -0.56
C SER A 12 20.78 14.01 0.09
N PRO A 13 20.06 14.22 1.21
CA PRO A 13 19.23 13.18 1.81
C PRO A 13 18.17 12.63 0.85
N ARG A 14 17.51 13.50 0.06
CA ARG A 14 16.50 13.11 -0.92
C ARG A 14 17.09 12.26 -2.04
N LEU A 15 18.24 12.65 -2.60
CA LEU A 15 18.95 11.88 -3.62
C LEU A 15 19.39 10.52 -3.08
N THR A 16 20.00 10.49 -1.89
CA THR A 16 20.45 9.26 -1.24
C THR A 16 19.29 8.29 -1.02
N TYR A 17 18.18 8.77 -0.46
CA TYR A 17 16.96 7.99 -0.25
C TYR A 17 16.41 7.43 -1.57
N THR A 18 16.37 8.27 -2.62
CA THR A 18 15.78 7.90 -3.91
C THR A 18 16.65 6.90 -4.66
N ALA A 19 17.95 7.14 -4.73
CA ALA A 19 18.91 6.23 -5.33
C ALA A 19 18.89 4.87 -4.61
N ARG A 20 18.82 4.86 -3.27
CA ARG A 20 18.64 3.64 -2.49
C ARG A 20 17.38 2.89 -2.91
N TYR A 21 16.24 3.57 -3.04
CA TYR A 21 15.00 2.91 -3.44
C TYR A 21 15.07 2.37 -4.88
N VAL A 22 15.60 3.17 -5.82
CA VAL A 22 15.73 2.75 -7.23
C VAL A 22 16.65 1.53 -7.36
N PHE A 23 17.83 1.55 -6.75
CA PHE A 23 18.86 0.52 -6.98
C PHE A 23 18.89 -0.61 -5.96
N ASN A 24 18.25 -0.48 -4.78
CA ASN A 24 18.12 -1.61 -3.86
C ASN A 24 16.76 -2.30 -3.96
N ASP A 25 15.68 -1.54 -4.16
CA ASP A 25 14.32 -2.06 -4.09
C ASP A 25 13.70 -2.29 -5.49
N LEU A 26 13.85 -1.36 -6.44
CA LEU A 26 13.27 -1.49 -7.79
C LEU A 26 14.17 -2.24 -8.78
N LEU A 27 15.48 -2.05 -8.70
CA LEU A 27 16.50 -2.69 -9.54
C LEU A 27 17.61 -3.30 -8.66
N PRO A 28 17.37 -4.45 -7.99
CA PRO A 28 18.26 -4.98 -6.94
C PRO A 28 19.72 -5.20 -7.39
N THR A 29 20.54 -4.15 -7.31
CA THR A 29 21.93 -4.11 -7.78
C THR A 29 22.79 -3.34 -6.77
N THR A 30 24.09 -3.56 -6.82
CA THR A 30 25.03 -2.76 -6.03
C THR A 30 25.23 -1.41 -6.70
N PHE A 31 25.16 -0.33 -5.93
CA PHE A 31 25.44 1.02 -6.41
C PHE A 31 26.29 1.80 -5.41
N GLN A 32 26.98 2.83 -5.90
CA GLN A 32 27.69 3.82 -5.10
C GLN A 32 27.33 5.21 -5.60
N LEU A 33 26.93 6.08 -4.69
CA LEU A 33 26.72 7.50 -4.94
C LEU A 33 28.02 8.26 -4.62
N THR A 34 28.46 9.16 -5.50
CA THR A 34 29.71 9.92 -5.33
C THR A 34 29.64 11.31 -5.95
N ASP A 35 30.38 12.24 -5.37
CA ASP A 35 30.68 13.58 -5.90
C ASP A 35 32.14 13.71 -6.36
N ASP A 36 32.89 12.60 -6.36
CA ASP A 36 34.29 12.56 -6.78
C ASP A 36 34.41 12.32 -8.30
N LEU A 37 34.96 13.32 -8.98
CA LEU A 37 35.22 13.28 -10.42
C LEU A 37 36.28 12.25 -10.81
N ASP A 38 37.25 11.96 -9.94
CA ASP A 38 38.32 11.02 -10.25
C ASP A 38 37.81 9.57 -10.22
N THR A 39 36.88 9.27 -9.30
CA THR A 39 36.15 8.00 -9.26
C THR A 39 35.47 7.71 -10.60
N ILE A 40 34.75 8.66 -11.20
CA ILE A 40 34.00 8.39 -12.45
C ILE A 40 34.90 8.33 -13.69
N LYS A 41 36.01 9.09 -13.72
CA LYS A 41 36.94 9.11 -14.86
C LYS A 41 37.77 7.84 -14.95
N SER A 42 38.02 7.20 -13.80
CA SER A 42 38.80 5.97 -13.70
C SER A 42 37.96 4.70 -13.67
N PHE A 43 36.64 4.80 -13.52
CA PHE A 43 35.75 3.64 -13.43
C PHE A 43 35.40 3.06 -14.80
N ASP A 44 35.74 1.79 -15.01
CA ASP A 44 35.36 1.01 -16.19
C ASP A 44 34.09 0.19 -15.89
N GLY A 45 32.92 0.82 -16.07
CA GLY A 45 31.63 0.18 -15.82
C GLY A 45 30.43 1.12 -15.97
N PRO A 46 29.23 0.68 -15.54
CA PRO A 46 28.02 1.51 -15.57
C PRO A 46 28.13 2.78 -14.73
N VAL A 47 28.00 3.93 -15.40
CA VAL A 47 28.01 5.25 -14.77
C VAL A 47 26.70 5.99 -15.09
N VAL A 48 26.01 6.46 -14.06
CA VAL A 48 24.91 7.42 -14.20
C VAL A 48 25.43 8.79 -13.81
N ASN A 49 25.46 9.72 -14.76
CA ASN A 49 25.81 11.11 -14.52
C ASN A 49 24.53 11.90 -14.20
N TYR A 50 24.32 12.21 -12.92
CA TYR A 50 23.23 13.04 -12.43
C TYR A 50 23.72 14.46 -12.12
N SER A 51 24.10 15.19 -13.17
CA SER A 51 24.58 16.58 -13.10
C SER A 51 24.26 17.35 -14.38
N ASP A 52 24.54 18.65 -14.38
CA ASP A 52 24.49 19.52 -15.56
C ASP A 52 25.78 19.49 -16.41
N ASN A 53 26.78 18.70 -15.99
CA ASN A 53 28.05 18.59 -16.71
C ASN A 53 27.97 17.52 -17.80
N ASN A 54 27.73 17.96 -19.04
CA ASN A 54 27.62 17.11 -20.21
C ASN A 54 28.98 16.56 -20.73
N GLU A 55 30.11 16.97 -20.15
CA GLU A 55 31.44 16.49 -20.56
C GLU A 55 31.83 15.18 -19.87
N LEU A 56 31.11 14.78 -18.82
CA LEU A 56 31.39 13.57 -18.06
C LEU A 56 30.86 12.32 -18.77
N PRO A 57 31.51 11.15 -18.62
CA PRO A 57 31.01 9.90 -19.21
C PRO A 57 29.74 9.40 -18.51
N GLY A 58 28.97 8.53 -19.20
CA GLY A 58 27.87 7.77 -18.62
C GLY A 58 26.49 8.03 -19.24
N LEU A 59 25.45 7.48 -18.62
CA LEU A 59 24.05 7.79 -18.90
C LEU A 59 23.70 9.09 -18.20
N HIS A 60 23.35 10.13 -18.95
CA HIS A 60 23.10 11.45 -18.40
C HIS A 60 21.64 11.62 -17.99
N ILE A 61 21.44 12.14 -16.79
CA ILE A 61 20.13 12.49 -16.24
C ILE A 61 20.27 13.91 -15.70
N LEU A 62 19.64 14.88 -16.37
CA LEU A 62 19.73 16.28 -15.97
C LEU A 62 18.86 16.52 -14.72
N PRO A 63 19.42 16.98 -13.58
CA PRO A 63 18.65 17.21 -12.37
C PRO A 63 17.67 18.39 -12.52
N HIS A 64 16.39 18.19 -12.18
CA HIS A 64 15.41 19.27 -12.07
C HIS A 64 15.66 20.18 -10.85
N GLY A 65 16.37 19.66 -9.84
CA GLY A 65 16.72 20.39 -8.62
C GLY A 65 15.83 20.10 -7.40
N LEU A 66 14.75 19.34 -7.55
CA LEU A 66 13.87 18.97 -6.43
C LEU A 66 14.61 18.26 -5.30
N LEU A 67 15.57 17.40 -5.66
CA LEU A 67 16.32 16.59 -4.72
C LEU A 67 17.34 17.40 -3.91
N PHE A 68 17.66 18.63 -4.33
CA PHE A 68 18.63 19.50 -3.62
C PHE A 68 17.95 20.62 -2.83
N SER A 69 16.64 20.77 -2.95
CA SER A 69 15.86 21.74 -2.19
C SER A 69 15.40 21.17 -0.86
N GLU A 70 15.67 21.87 0.24
CA GLU A 70 15.04 21.61 1.55
C GLU A 70 13.70 22.34 1.71
N LYS A 71 13.35 23.23 0.78
CA LYS A 71 12.09 23.97 0.83
C LYS A 71 10.95 23.07 0.36
N LEU A 72 9.98 22.88 1.24
CA LEU A 72 8.71 22.23 0.92
C LEU A 72 7.75 23.28 0.32
N VAL A 73 7.62 23.26 -1.00
CA VAL A 73 6.76 24.18 -1.76
C VAL A 73 5.68 23.41 -2.47
N ASP A 74 4.45 23.93 -2.49
CA ASP A 74 3.32 23.35 -3.23
C ASP A 74 3.50 23.61 -4.73
N PHE A 75 3.78 22.56 -5.49
CA PHE A 75 3.91 22.63 -6.94
C PHE A 75 3.43 21.32 -7.59
N VAL A 76 3.08 21.43 -8.87
CA VAL A 76 2.66 20.30 -9.71
C VAL A 76 3.75 20.06 -10.76
N PRO A 77 4.33 18.84 -10.86
CA PRO A 77 5.37 18.56 -11.83
C PRO A 77 4.80 18.58 -13.26
N GLN A 78 5.65 18.97 -14.22
CA GLN A 78 5.34 18.81 -15.63
C GLN A 78 5.28 17.31 -16.00
N VAL A 79 4.41 16.97 -16.97
CA VAL A 79 4.24 15.61 -17.48
C VAL A 79 4.36 15.60 -18.98
N ASP A 80 5.19 14.70 -19.50
CA ASP A 80 5.15 14.28 -20.89
C ASP A 80 4.32 12.99 -21.03
N LYS A 81 3.37 13.00 -21.96
CA LYS A 81 2.49 11.87 -22.30
C LYS A 81 2.57 11.49 -23.78
N SER A 82 3.66 11.85 -24.45
CA SER A 82 3.88 11.52 -25.85
C SER A 82 4.12 10.02 -26.10
N GLY A 83 4.59 9.29 -25.07
CA GLY A 83 4.73 7.83 -25.08
C GLY A 83 3.70 7.10 -24.20
N ASP A 84 3.83 5.77 -24.13
CA ASP A 84 2.91 4.89 -23.39
C ASP A 84 3.00 5.06 -21.86
N ILE A 85 4.19 5.40 -21.36
CA ILE A 85 4.46 5.64 -19.94
C ILE A 85 4.58 7.15 -19.73
N PRO A 86 3.75 7.79 -18.88
CA PRO A 86 3.88 9.21 -18.60
C PRO A 86 5.17 9.49 -17.84
N LEU A 87 5.89 10.53 -18.24
CA LEU A 87 7.17 10.92 -17.64
C LEU A 87 6.99 12.23 -16.87
N LEU A 88 7.36 12.24 -15.58
CA LEU A 88 7.39 13.46 -14.78
C LEU A 88 8.76 14.12 -14.88
N PHE A 89 8.79 15.46 -14.80
CA PHE A 89 10.02 16.24 -14.94
C PHE A 89 10.74 15.98 -16.27
N PRO A 90 10.03 16.12 -17.42
CA PRO A 90 10.65 15.92 -18.73
C PRO A 90 11.77 16.94 -18.96
N VAL A 91 12.78 16.52 -19.71
CA VAL A 91 13.94 17.33 -20.04
C VAL A 91 14.01 17.51 -21.55
N SER A 92 13.98 18.76 -21.99
CA SER A 92 14.10 19.11 -23.40
C SER A 92 15.56 19.01 -23.84
N ASN A 93 16.00 17.89 -24.42
CA ASN A 93 17.25 17.86 -25.18
C ASN A 93 17.33 16.74 -26.22
N GLY A 94 17.85 17.06 -27.41
CA GLY A 94 17.84 16.21 -28.60
C GLY A 94 19.01 15.21 -28.73
N SER A 95 19.81 15.00 -27.68
CA SER A 95 20.91 14.02 -27.72
C SER A 95 20.43 12.64 -27.26
N LYS A 96 20.78 11.59 -28.01
CA LYS A 96 20.50 10.19 -27.66
C LYS A 96 21.05 9.76 -26.30
N ASP A 97 22.00 10.52 -25.76
CA ASP A 97 22.70 10.17 -24.54
C ASP A 97 22.02 10.63 -23.23
N ILE A 98 20.97 11.43 -23.32
CA ILE A 98 20.28 12.00 -22.16
C ILE A 98 18.94 11.27 -21.96
N LEU A 99 18.67 10.84 -20.74
CA LEU A 99 17.35 10.34 -20.38
C LEU A 99 16.33 11.48 -20.48
N ALA A 100 15.21 11.25 -21.14
CA ALA A 100 14.23 12.29 -21.47
C ALA A 100 13.52 12.93 -20.25
N PHE A 101 13.84 12.52 -19.03
CA PHE A 101 13.25 13.02 -17.79
C PHE A 101 14.17 12.79 -16.59
N ASP A 102 13.96 13.58 -15.54
CA ASP A 102 14.60 13.37 -14.25
C ASP A 102 13.86 12.27 -13.45
N ILE A 103 14.28 11.02 -13.66
CA ILE A 103 13.72 9.86 -12.97
C ILE A 103 13.84 9.96 -11.45
N PHE A 104 14.94 10.50 -10.91
CA PHE A 104 15.10 10.54 -9.46
C PHE A 104 14.12 11.55 -8.85
N SER A 105 13.94 12.74 -9.44
CA SER A 105 12.91 13.67 -8.99
C SER A 105 11.49 13.09 -9.16
N ALA A 106 11.23 12.38 -10.27
CA ALA A 106 9.94 11.73 -10.53
C ALA A 106 9.60 10.68 -9.47
N VAL A 107 10.53 9.76 -9.20
CA VAL A 107 10.38 8.71 -8.18
C VAL A 107 10.19 9.33 -6.80
N PHE A 108 11.05 10.28 -6.41
CA PHE A 108 10.98 10.93 -5.11
C PHE A 108 9.62 11.58 -4.87
N TRP A 109 9.14 12.39 -5.81
CA TRP A 109 7.87 13.12 -5.68
C TRP A 109 6.69 12.17 -5.45
N MET A 110 6.68 11.04 -6.17
CA MET A 110 5.63 10.02 -6.07
C MET A 110 5.66 9.29 -4.72
N ILE A 111 6.83 8.76 -4.31
CA ILE A 111 6.93 7.90 -3.11
C ILE A 111 7.00 8.69 -1.80
N SER A 112 7.47 9.94 -1.82
CA SER A 112 7.39 10.82 -0.66
C SER A 112 5.96 11.32 -0.40
N ARG A 113 5.02 11.00 -1.30
CA ARG A 113 3.64 11.52 -1.32
C ARG A 113 3.63 13.05 -1.22
N TYR A 114 4.49 13.69 -2.00
CA TYR A 114 4.76 15.13 -1.91
C TYR A 114 3.48 15.98 -1.96
N GLU A 115 2.53 15.64 -2.85
CA GLU A 115 1.23 16.30 -2.98
C GLU A 115 0.36 16.26 -1.70
N GLU A 116 0.52 15.24 -0.86
CA GLU A 116 -0.33 15.03 0.33
C GLU A 116 0.12 15.84 1.54
N TYR A 117 1.29 16.49 1.46
CA TYR A 117 1.70 17.53 2.41
C TYR A 117 0.92 18.84 2.23
N PHE A 118 0.20 18.99 1.09
CA PHE A 118 -0.62 20.15 0.77
C PHE A 118 -2.08 19.76 0.47
N PRO A 119 -2.81 19.18 1.44
CA PRO A 119 -4.13 18.59 1.19
C PRO A 119 -5.26 19.61 0.96
N LYS A 120 -4.97 20.90 0.76
CA LYS A 120 -5.88 22.08 0.67
C LYS A 120 -7.27 21.76 0.05
N GLY A 121 -8.23 21.31 0.85
CA GLY A 121 -9.58 20.94 0.37
C GLY A 121 -9.70 19.64 -0.44
N LYS A 122 -8.60 18.90 -0.64
CA LYS A 122 -8.51 17.65 -1.40
C LYS A 122 -8.92 16.40 -0.61
N THR A 123 -9.45 16.59 0.60
CA THR A 123 -9.86 15.49 1.49
C THR A 123 -11.37 15.31 1.51
N ASP A 124 -11.83 14.09 1.72
CA ASP A 124 -13.24 13.81 1.96
C ASP A 124 -13.70 14.16 3.39
N ILE A 125 -14.96 13.85 3.71
CA ILE A 125 -15.55 14.08 5.04
C ILE A 125 -14.87 13.31 6.19
N HIS A 126 -14.05 12.30 5.88
CA HIS A 126 -13.28 11.53 6.84
C HIS A 126 -11.83 12.05 6.98
N GLY A 127 -11.45 13.06 6.19
CA GLY A 127 -10.10 13.60 6.14
C GLY A 127 -9.14 12.74 5.33
N ARG A 128 -9.65 11.92 4.41
CA ARG A 128 -8.85 11.05 3.54
C ARG A 128 -8.57 11.78 2.24
N PHE A 129 -7.32 11.74 1.77
CA PHE A 129 -6.99 12.29 0.46
C PHE A 129 -7.77 11.54 -0.63
N ARG A 130 -8.43 12.30 -1.51
CA ARG A 130 -9.32 11.79 -2.54
C ARG A 130 -8.53 11.33 -3.76
N ALA A 131 -8.91 10.20 -4.35
CA ALA A 131 -8.25 9.69 -5.55
C ALA A 131 -8.38 10.69 -6.70
N GLU A 132 -9.56 11.30 -6.85
CA GLU A 132 -9.89 12.20 -7.95
C GLU A 132 -9.11 13.51 -7.91
N GLU A 133 -8.60 13.88 -6.72
CA GLU A 133 -7.76 15.06 -6.48
C GLU A 133 -6.26 14.74 -6.58
N SER A 134 -5.92 13.47 -6.79
CA SER A 134 -4.53 13.04 -6.95
C SER A 134 -4.02 13.35 -8.33
N PHE A 135 -2.75 13.69 -8.40
CA PHE A 135 -2.07 13.92 -9.65
C PHE A 135 -2.14 12.70 -10.58
N ALA A 136 -1.91 11.49 -10.05
CA ALA A 136 -1.97 10.26 -10.84
C ALA A 136 -3.35 10.01 -11.47
N PHE A 137 -4.44 10.33 -10.77
CA PHE A 137 -5.79 10.24 -11.33
C PHE A 137 -6.03 11.30 -12.39
N GLN A 138 -5.72 12.57 -12.09
CA GLN A 138 -5.91 13.70 -13.02
C GLN A 138 -5.10 13.51 -14.30
N GLN A 139 -3.95 12.86 -14.18
CA GLN A 139 -3.09 12.53 -15.31
C GLN A 139 -3.37 11.15 -15.93
N SER A 140 -4.40 10.43 -15.48
CA SER A 140 -4.89 9.17 -16.04
C SER A 140 -3.89 8.00 -16.00
N PHE A 141 -3.04 7.94 -14.97
CA PHE A 141 -2.07 6.85 -14.78
C PHE A 141 -2.17 6.15 -13.42
N LEU A 142 -3.22 6.44 -12.63
CA LEU A 142 -3.42 5.83 -11.30
C LEU A 142 -3.38 4.29 -11.31
N GLN A 143 -3.76 3.66 -12.43
CA GLN A 143 -3.78 2.20 -12.57
C GLN A 143 -2.47 1.61 -13.11
N LEU A 144 -1.40 2.40 -13.25
CA LEU A 144 -0.08 1.95 -13.65
C LEU A 144 0.90 2.04 -12.47
N PRO A 145 1.75 1.02 -12.24
CA PRO A 145 2.87 1.12 -11.30
C PRO A 145 4.00 1.94 -11.96
N VAL A 146 3.71 3.20 -12.28
CA VAL A 146 4.54 4.09 -13.10
C VAL A 146 5.99 4.23 -12.58
N VAL A 147 6.19 4.19 -11.26
CA VAL A 147 7.51 4.25 -10.62
C VAL A 147 8.32 2.99 -10.92
N ASP A 148 7.69 1.81 -10.89
CA ASP A 148 8.32 0.55 -11.26
C ASP A 148 8.66 0.52 -12.77
N LEU A 149 7.76 1.05 -13.61
CA LEU A 149 7.96 1.18 -15.05
C LEU A 149 9.11 2.15 -15.39
N TRP A 150 9.24 3.28 -14.68
CA TRP A 150 10.39 4.18 -14.84
C TRP A 150 11.71 3.49 -14.49
N ALA A 151 11.73 2.65 -13.45
CA ALA A 151 12.91 1.88 -13.12
C ALA A 151 13.29 0.88 -14.24
N GLN A 152 12.31 0.26 -14.90
CA GLN A 152 12.57 -0.55 -16.10
C GLN A 152 13.16 0.28 -17.24
N LEU A 153 12.62 1.49 -17.52
CA LEU A 153 13.18 2.40 -18.52
C LEU A 153 14.64 2.77 -18.22
N LEU A 154 14.97 3.01 -16.94
CA LEU A 154 16.35 3.27 -16.51
C LEU A 154 17.24 2.03 -16.72
N ALA A 155 16.78 0.84 -16.33
CA ALA A 155 17.51 -0.40 -16.54
C ALA A 155 17.75 -0.68 -18.04
N ASP A 156 16.77 -0.40 -18.89
CA ASP A 156 16.88 -0.53 -20.34
C ASP A 156 17.94 0.44 -20.89
N ALA A 157 17.93 1.69 -20.44
CA ALA A 157 18.91 2.70 -20.85
C ALA A 157 20.34 2.36 -20.39
N ILE A 158 20.51 1.75 -19.22
CA ILE A 158 21.80 1.26 -18.72
C ILE A 158 22.25 0.06 -19.56
N ALA A 159 21.41 -0.97 -19.73
CA ALA A 159 21.76 -2.17 -20.48
C ALA A 159 22.10 -1.88 -21.96
N ALA A 160 21.47 -0.86 -22.55
CA ALA A 160 21.78 -0.42 -23.92
C ALA A 160 23.20 0.13 -24.08
N ARG A 161 23.79 0.67 -23.01
CA ARG A 161 25.17 1.19 -23.01
C ARG A 161 26.20 0.18 -22.54
N TRP A 162 25.84 -0.61 -21.55
CA TRP A 162 26.71 -1.63 -20.96
C TRP A 162 26.09 -3.00 -21.21
N SER A 163 26.38 -3.60 -22.35
CA SER A 163 25.84 -4.91 -22.76
C SER A 163 26.21 -6.06 -21.82
N HIS A 164 27.29 -5.92 -21.06
CA HIS A 164 27.71 -6.85 -20.01
C HIS A 164 26.98 -6.65 -18.67
N TRP A 165 26.19 -5.58 -18.52
CA TRP A 165 25.36 -5.37 -17.33
C TRP A 165 24.04 -6.12 -17.50
N GLU A 166 23.83 -7.12 -16.66
CA GLU A 166 22.60 -7.91 -16.64
C GLU A 166 21.54 -7.20 -15.80
N LYS A 167 20.34 -7.08 -16.35
CA LYS A 167 19.20 -6.53 -15.62
C LYS A 167 18.86 -7.43 -14.43
N PRO A 168 18.73 -6.87 -13.22
CA PRO A 168 18.39 -7.67 -12.05
C PRO A 168 16.97 -8.23 -12.17
N ALA A 169 16.81 -9.51 -11.85
CA ALA A 169 15.51 -10.16 -11.83
C ALA A 169 14.79 -9.91 -10.50
N ARG A 170 13.49 -9.62 -10.60
CA ARG A 170 12.55 -9.59 -9.47
C ARG A 170 11.53 -10.70 -9.65
N ARG A 171 10.84 -11.06 -8.56
CA ARG A 171 9.77 -12.06 -8.59
C ARG A 171 8.47 -11.43 -8.15
N PHE A 172 7.40 -11.75 -8.87
CA PHE A 172 6.04 -11.40 -8.46
C PHE A 172 5.74 -11.97 -7.07
N ARG A 173 5.20 -11.13 -6.19
CA ARG A 173 4.74 -11.51 -4.85
C ARG A 173 3.31 -11.06 -4.66
N TYR A 174 2.53 -11.86 -3.92
CA TYR A 174 1.17 -11.49 -3.52
C TYR A 174 1.01 -11.57 -2.01
N ILE A 175 0.45 -10.51 -1.40
CA ILE A 175 0.07 -10.46 0.01
C ILE A 175 -1.45 -10.23 0.10
N SER A 176 -2.17 -11.23 0.60
CA SER A 176 -3.59 -11.13 0.91
C SER A 176 -3.75 -10.51 2.30
N THR A 177 -4.47 -9.40 2.42
CA THR A 177 -4.67 -8.74 3.71
C THR A 177 -6.15 -8.70 4.08
N ILE A 178 -6.44 -8.99 5.35
CA ILE A 178 -7.79 -9.09 5.87
C ILE A 178 -8.01 -8.09 7.01
N ASP A 179 -8.97 -7.19 6.87
CA ASP A 179 -9.37 -6.26 7.91
C ASP A 179 -10.56 -6.83 8.70
N VAL A 180 -10.43 -6.90 10.03
CA VAL A 180 -11.46 -7.41 10.93
C VAL A 180 -12.12 -6.26 11.68
N ASP A 181 -13.03 -5.59 10.99
CA ASP A 181 -13.82 -4.45 11.52
C ASP A 181 -14.91 -4.91 12.48
N ASN A 182 -15.45 -6.09 12.23
CA ASN A 182 -16.46 -6.71 13.07
C ASN A 182 -16.26 -8.22 13.08
N ALA A 183 -15.76 -8.72 14.21
CA ALA A 183 -15.34 -10.12 14.29
C ALA A 183 -16.51 -11.12 14.11
N TYR A 184 -17.72 -10.72 14.51
CA TYR A 184 -18.91 -11.57 14.42
C TYR A 184 -20.13 -10.71 14.11
N ALA A 185 -21.03 -11.16 13.26
CA ALA A 185 -22.27 -10.45 12.98
C ALA A 185 -23.18 -10.45 14.22
N ILE A 186 -23.29 -11.60 14.89
CA ILE A 186 -24.30 -11.91 15.93
C ILE A 186 -23.64 -12.41 17.22
N LEU A 187 -22.72 -13.37 17.12
CA LEU A 187 -22.12 -14.03 18.28
C LEU A 187 -21.29 -13.07 19.13
N HIS A 188 -21.16 -13.42 20.41
CA HIS A 188 -20.32 -12.74 21.41
C HIS A 188 -20.61 -11.25 21.67
N LYS A 189 -21.64 -10.67 21.05
CA LYS A 189 -22.11 -9.29 21.31
C LYS A 189 -22.97 -9.23 22.59
N ASN A 190 -22.82 -8.15 23.36
CA ASN A 190 -23.55 -7.95 24.62
C ASN A 190 -25.08 -8.03 24.44
N MET A 191 -25.81 -8.53 25.45
CA MET A 191 -27.28 -8.71 25.43
C MET A 191 -28.05 -7.43 25.03
N LEU A 192 -27.65 -6.26 25.54
CA LEU A 192 -28.28 -4.98 25.18
C LEU A 192 -28.14 -4.66 23.68
N ARG A 193 -27.03 -5.05 23.04
CA ARG A 193 -26.84 -4.95 21.60
C ARG A 193 -27.71 -5.95 20.83
N ARG A 194 -27.91 -7.16 21.39
CA ARG A 194 -28.82 -8.17 20.81
C ARG A 194 -30.27 -7.69 20.82
N VAL A 195 -30.72 -7.02 21.88
CA VAL A 195 -32.09 -6.49 22.00
C VAL A 195 -32.31 -5.28 21.08
N THR A 196 -31.38 -4.32 21.04
CA THR A 196 -31.50 -3.14 20.15
C THR A 196 -31.36 -3.46 18.65
N ALA A 197 -30.51 -4.42 18.27
CA ALA A 197 -30.41 -4.89 16.88
C ALA A 197 -31.68 -5.64 16.44
N SER A 198 -32.30 -6.38 17.36
CA SER A 198 -33.60 -7.03 17.16
C SER A 198 -34.72 -6.02 16.92
N PHE A 199 -34.79 -4.95 17.71
CA PHE A 199 -35.78 -3.88 17.55
C PHE A 199 -35.59 -3.07 16.26
N ARG A 200 -34.34 -2.79 15.86
CA ARG A 200 -34.01 -2.10 14.60
C ARG A 200 -34.24 -2.96 13.36
N SER A 201 -34.14 -4.29 13.46
CA SER A 201 -34.42 -5.22 12.36
C SER A 201 -35.88 -5.21 11.92
N VAL A 202 -36.80 -4.87 12.84
CA VAL A 202 -38.24 -4.71 12.57
C VAL A 202 -38.51 -3.38 11.84
N MET A 203 -37.68 -2.36 12.07
CA MET A 203 -37.84 -1.02 11.49
C MET A 203 -37.06 -0.80 10.18
N ASN A 204 -36.07 -1.64 9.86
CA ASN A 204 -35.27 -1.50 8.64
C ASN A 204 -34.71 -2.87 8.16
N PRO A 205 -35.46 -3.63 7.35
CA PRO A 205 -35.14 -5.02 7.00
C PRO A 205 -33.95 -5.19 6.04
N LYS A 206 -33.47 -4.13 5.39
CA LYS A 206 -32.36 -4.18 4.41
C LYS A 206 -30.94 -4.18 5.01
N ARG A 207 -30.80 -4.02 6.33
CA ARG A 207 -29.50 -3.76 6.99
C ARG A 207 -29.18 -4.65 8.17
N ASN A 208 -29.97 -5.72 8.36
CA ASN A 208 -29.87 -6.62 9.51
C ASN A 208 -30.17 -8.05 9.07
N SER A 209 -29.37 -9.00 9.53
CA SER A 209 -29.71 -10.42 9.38
C SER A 209 -31.12 -10.67 9.94
N PRO A 210 -32.02 -11.31 9.18
CA PRO A 210 -33.39 -11.56 9.61
C PRO A 210 -33.44 -12.22 10.99
N PHE A 211 -34.46 -11.89 11.79
CA PHE A 211 -34.67 -12.47 13.13
C PHE A 211 -34.55 -14.01 13.18
N PRO A 212 -35.06 -14.77 12.18
CA PRO A 212 -34.86 -16.22 12.11
C PRO A 212 -33.39 -16.64 12.02
N VAL A 213 -32.59 -15.98 11.19
CA VAL A 213 -31.14 -16.25 11.04
C VAL A 213 -30.43 -16.05 12.38
N ARG A 214 -30.75 -14.95 13.08
CA ARG A 214 -30.18 -14.69 14.42
C ARG A 214 -30.48 -15.80 15.43
N LYS A 215 -31.71 -16.32 15.43
CA LYS A 215 -32.13 -17.38 16.36
C LYS A 215 -31.37 -18.67 16.09
N GLU A 216 -31.19 -19.04 14.84
CA GLU A 216 -30.51 -20.29 14.47
C GLU A 216 -28.99 -20.21 14.72
N VAL A 217 -28.36 -19.05 14.49
CA VAL A 217 -26.95 -18.80 14.88
C VAL A 217 -26.76 -18.89 16.39
N LEU A 218 -27.62 -18.25 17.19
CA LEU A 218 -27.53 -18.30 18.66
C LEU A 218 -27.78 -19.69 19.25
N LYS A 219 -28.53 -20.55 18.54
CA LYS A 219 -28.72 -21.96 18.90
C LYS A 219 -27.60 -22.88 18.39
N GLY A 220 -26.61 -22.34 17.67
CA GLY A 220 -25.52 -23.12 17.08
C GLY A 220 -25.93 -24.01 15.90
N ARG A 221 -27.10 -23.75 15.28
CA ARG A 221 -27.59 -24.53 14.13
C ARG A 221 -27.06 -24.03 12.80
N THR A 222 -26.53 -22.81 12.78
CA THR A 222 -25.91 -22.19 11.60
C THR A 222 -24.69 -21.37 12.07
N PRO A 223 -23.58 -21.36 11.31
CA PRO A 223 -22.44 -20.51 11.62
C PRO A 223 -22.78 -19.02 11.63
N ASP A 224 -22.02 -18.22 12.38
CA ASP A 224 -22.13 -16.75 12.28
C ASP A 224 -21.67 -16.30 10.89
N PRO A 225 -22.42 -15.43 10.19
CA PRO A 225 -22.05 -15.00 8.83
C PRO A 225 -20.67 -14.37 8.68
N TYR A 226 -20.12 -13.77 9.74
CA TYR A 226 -18.81 -13.11 9.69
C TYR A 226 -17.68 -14.00 10.21
N ASP A 227 -18.02 -15.20 10.70
CA ASP A 227 -17.06 -16.23 11.11
C ASP A 227 -16.56 -17.02 9.90
N THR A 228 -15.83 -16.31 9.04
CA THR A 228 -15.30 -16.79 7.75
C THR A 228 -13.81 -17.16 7.82
N TYR A 229 -13.22 -17.11 9.02
CA TYR A 229 -11.78 -17.24 9.25
C TYR A 229 -11.20 -18.57 8.80
N SER A 230 -11.85 -19.68 9.18
CA SER A 230 -11.39 -21.03 8.83
C SER A 230 -11.42 -21.26 7.32
N GLU A 231 -12.36 -20.62 6.62
CA GLU A 231 -12.43 -20.69 5.17
C GLU A 231 -11.30 -19.88 4.51
N MET A 232 -11.05 -18.66 4.97
CA MET A 232 -9.92 -17.87 4.47
C MET A 232 -8.60 -18.60 4.67
N GLU A 233 -8.37 -19.14 5.86
CA GLU A 233 -7.18 -19.92 6.19
C GLU A 233 -7.00 -21.08 5.21
N LYS A 234 -8.04 -21.89 5.01
CA LYS A 234 -8.01 -22.99 4.05
C LYS A 234 -7.69 -22.52 2.63
N LEU A 235 -8.28 -21.40 2.20
CA LEU A 235 -8.03 -20.85 0.87
C LEU A 235 -6.60 -20.32 0.73
N HIS A 236 -6.09 -19.61 1.73
CA HIS A 236 -4.70 -19.12 1.77
C HIS A 236 -3.72 -20.29 1.72
N GLU A 237 -3.95 -21.36 2.49
CA GLU A 237 -3.14 -22.59 2.45
C GLU A 237 -3.21 -23.28 1.09
N THR A 238 -4.43 -23.47 0.55
CA THR A 238 -4.66 -24.15 -0.73
C THR A 238 -3.91 -23.48 -1.88
N TYR A 239 -3.90 -22.14 -1.91
CA TYR A 239 -3.21 -21.38 -2.93
C TYR A 239 -1.79 -20.95 -2.53
N ASN A 240 -1.31 -21.37 -1.34
CA ASN A 240 -0.01 -20.99 -0.78
C ASN A 240 0.22 -19.47 -0.81
N VAL A 241 -0.76 -18.68 -0.37
CA VAL A 241 -0.70 -17.21 -0.40
C VAL A 241 -0.36 -16.66 0.97
N GLU A 242 0.54 -15.69 1.02
CA GLU A 242 0.85 -14.96 2.25
C GLU A 242 -0.36 -14.15 2.72
N ALA A 243 -0.69 -14.25 4.01
CA ALA A 243 -1.82 -13.57 4.62
C ALA A 243 -1.40 -12.65 5.78
N VAL A 244 -2.08 -11.51 5.94
CA VAL A 244 -1.93 -10.62 7.10
C VAL A 244 -3.31 -10.17 7.59
N PHE A 245 -3.58 -10.33 8.89
CA PHE A 245 -4.86 -9.94 9.49
C PHE A 245 -4.71 -8.69 10.37
N PHE A 246 -5.56 -7.68 10.17
CA PHE A 246 -5.59 -6.46 10.97
C PHE A 246 -6.82 -6.44 11.88
N PHE A 247 -6.60 -6.33 13.19
CA PHE A 247 -7.67 -6.39 14.18
C PHE A 247 -8.00 -5.04 14.82
N LEU A 248 -9.28 -4.67 14.74
CA LEU A 248 -9.80 -3.44 15.36
C LEU A 248 -9.95 -3.62 16.87
N LEU A 249 -9.16 -2.88 17.65
CA LEU A 249 -9.13 -2.96 19.12
C LEU A 249 -9.52 -1.64 19.81
N GLY A 250 -10.09 -0.71 19.05
CA GLY A 250 -10.64 0.55 19.55
C GLY A 250 -11.86 0.37 20.44
N ASP A 251 -12.18 1.42 21.18
CA ASP A 251 -13.41 1.47 21.96
C ASP A 251 -14.62 1.69 21.04
N TYR A 252 -15.73 1.01 21.34
CA TYR A 252 -16.97 1.10 20.57
C TYR A 252 -17.41 2.56 20.38
N GLY A 253 -17.75 2.92 19.15
CA GLY A 253 -18.04 4.29 18.74
C GLY A 253 -19.02 4.35 17.58
N LYS A 254 -19.12 5.54 16.96
CA LYS A 254 -19.98 5.76 15.77
C LYS A 254 -19.50 4.92 14.58
N PHE A 255 -18.18 4.91 14.34
CA PHE A 255 -17.54 4.25 13.21
C PHE A 255 -16.97 2.87 13.60
N ASP A 256 -16.46 2.72 14.82
CA ASP A 256 -15.89 1.45 15.31
C ASP A 256 -16.97 0.61 16.02
N LYS A 257 -17.38 -0.52 15.44
CA LYS A 257 -18.51 -1.34 15.93
C LYS A 257 -18.13 -2.71 16.50
N ASN A 258 -16.85 -3.06 16.49
CA ASN A 258 -16.38 -4.37 16.89
C ASN A 258 -16.67 -4.73 18.37
N LEU A 259 -16.37 -5.98 18.71
CA LEU A 259 -16.28 -6.46 20.08
C LEU A 259 -15.24 -5.67 20.87
N SER A 260 -15.49 -5.53 22.17
CA SER A 260 -14.49 -4.95 23.08
C SER A 260 -13.24 -5.83 23.10
N TYR A 261 -12.05 -5.22 23.16
CA TYR A 261 -10.78 -5.92 23.40
C TYR A 261 -10.78 -6.80 24.66
N ARG A 262 -11.72 -6.60 25.60
CA ARG A 262 -11.89 -7.41 26.81
C ARG A 262 -12.67 -8.70 26.56
N ASN A 263 -13.35 -8.84 25.43
CA ASN A 263 -14.13 -10.03 25.10
C ASN A 263 -13.21 -11.24 24.95
N VAL A 264 -13.48 -12.29 25.73
CA VAL A 264 -12.62 -13.49 25.78
C VAL A 264 -12.53 -14.16 24.40
N ASN A 265 -13.65 -14.34 23.71
CA ASN A 265 -13.67 -15.01 22.39
C ASN A 265 -12.94 -14.18 21.32
N TYR A 266 -13.03 -12.85 21.38
CA TYR A 266 -12.27 -12.00 20.46
C TYR A 266 -10.76 -12.12 20.70
N ARG A 267 -10.33 -12.16 21.97
CA ARG A 267 -8.91 -12.38 22.31
C ARG A 267 -8.41 -13.75 21.92
N VAL A 268 -9.25 -14.79 22.03
CA VAL A 268 -8.93 -16.14 21.54
C VAL A 268 -8.75 -16.12 20.03
N LEU A 269 -9.71 -15.56 19.28
CA LEU A 269 -9.62 -15.42 17.83
C LEU A 269 -8.30 -14.75 17.40
N ILE A 270 -7.97 -13.59 17.99
CA ILE A 270 -6.74 -12.85 17.64
C ILE A 270 -5.50 -13.69 17.93
N ARG A 271 -5.43 -14.31 19.11
CA ARG A 271 -4.27 -15.12 19.52
C ARG A 271 -4.10 -16.36 18.67
N ASP A 272 -5.20 -17.02 18.32
CA ASP A 272 -5.12 -18.23 17.50
C ASP A 272 -4.80 -17.89 16.05
N THR A 273 -5.29 -16.76 15.53
CA THR A 273 -4.88 -16.21 14.23
C THR A 273 -3.38 -15.88 14.23
N SER A 274 -2.88 -15.23 15.28
CA SER A 274 -1.47 -14.81 15.36
C SER A 274 -0.46 -15.97 15.44
N LYS A 275 -0.90 -17.18 15.79
CA LYS A 275 -0.05 -18.38 15.76
C LYS A 275 0.14 -18.93 14.34
N LYS A 276 -0.74 -18.55 13.40
CA LYS A 276 -0.80 -19.13 12.06
C LYS A 276 -0.31 -18.16 11.00
N VAL A 277 -0.72 -16.89 11.12
CA VAL A 277 -0.41 -15.84 10.16
C VAL A 277 -0.02 -14.54 10.87
N PRO A 278 0.78 -13.69 10.23
CA PRO A 278 1.05 -12.34 10.73
C PRO A 278 -0.22 -11.57 11.07
N VAL A 279 -0.21 -10.89 12.22
CA VAL A 279 -1.29 -9.98 12.62
C VAL A 279 -0.78 -8.56 12.84
N GLY A 280 -1.64 -7.59 12.59
CA GLY A 280 -1.39 -6.16 12.77
C GLY A 280 -2.50 -5.48 13.56
N ILE A 281 -2.20 -4.28 14.07
CA ILE A 281 -3.23 -3.42 14.65
C ILE A 281 -4.06 -2.79 13.52
N HIS A 282 -5.36 -2.70 13.71
CA HIS A 282 -6.23 -1.86 12.87
C HIS A 282 -6.64 -0.61 13.68
N PRO A 283 -5.82 0.46 13.76
CA PRO A 283 -6.11 1.56 14.66
C PRO A 283 -7.45 2.20 14.31
N SER A 284 -8.25 2.42 15.34
CA SER A 284 -9.62 2.89 15.22
C SER A 284 -9.75 4.25 14.56
N TYR A 285 -10.99 4.59 14.19
CA TYR A 285 -11.32 5.92 13.69
C TYR A 285 -10.84 7.01 14.67
N LYS A 286 -10.94 6.79 15.98
CA LYS A 286 -10.47 7.74 16.99
C LYS A 286 -8.95 7.75 17.14
N ALA A 287 -8.27 6.61 17.02
CA ALA A 287 -6.81 6.52 17.10
C ALA A 287 -6.13 7.23 15.93
N SER A 288 -6.78 7.25 14.75
CA SER A 288 -6.31 7.99 13.56
C SER A 288 -6.11 9.50 13.79
N GLY A 289 -6.69 10.07 14.85
CA GLY A 289 -6.53 11.47 15.24
C GLY A 289 -5.96 11.66 16.64
N SER A 290 -5.38 10.63 17.27
CA SER A 290 -4.93 10.71 18.66
C SER A 290 -3.79 9.72 18.94
N PRO A 291 -2.54 10.19 19.15
CA PRO A 291 -1.39 9.31 19.40
C PRO A 291 -1.56 8.50 20.69
N LYS A 292 -2.11 9.11 21.75
CA LYS A 292 -2.41 8.42 23.01
C LYS A 292 -3.38 7.24 22.84
N LYS A 293 -4.37 7.36 21.96
CA LYS A 293 -5.31 6.27 21.66
C LYS A 293 -4.65 5.19 20.80
N LEU A 294 -3.86 5.59 19.80
CA LEU A 294 -3.05 4.67 19.02
C LEU A 294 -2.15 3.82 19.92
N GLU A 295 -1.36 4.44 20.80
CA GLU A 295 -0.52 3.72 21.76
C GLU A 295 -1.31 2.76 22.66
N THR A 296 -2.50 3.19 23.10
CA THR A 296 -3.38 2.36 23.91
C THR A 296 -3.83 1.12 23.14
N GLU A 297 -4.22 1.28 21.88
CA GLU A 297 -4.68 0.20 21.01
C GLU A 297 -3.54 -0.75 20.62
N VAL A 298 -2.35 -0.24 20.33
CA VAL A 298 -1.12 -1.03 20.12
C VAL A 298 -0.78 -1.85 21.36
N LYS A 299 -0.81 -1.25 22.56
CA LYS A 299 -0.60 -1.97 23.83
C LYS A 299 -1.64 -3.06 24.08
N ARG A 300 -2.89 -2.85 23.67
CA ARG A 300 -3.95 -3.88 23.75
C ARG A 300 -3.61 -5.08 22.88
N LEU A 301 -3.22 -4.87 21.62
CA LEU A 301 -2.82 -5.97 20.74
C LEU A 301 -1.62 -6.69 21.31
N SER A 302 -0.59 -5.96 21.73
CA SER A 302 0.63 -6.52 22.32
C SER A 302 0.32 -7.47 23.48
N LYS A 303 -0.58 -7.07 24.38
CA LYS A 303 -1.01 -7.89 25.51
C LYS A 303 -1.79 -9.15 25.10
N ILE A 304 -2.45 -9.14 23.94
CA ILE A 304 -3.23 -10.29 23.45
C ILE A 304 -2.32 -11.33 22.81
N ILE A 305 -1.35 -10.89 22.01
CA ILE A 305 -0.45 -11.76 21.23
C ILE A 305 0.86 -12.09 21.96
N GLY A 306 1.26 -11.30 22.96
CA GLY A 306 2.46 -11.55 23.78
C GLY A 306 3.75 -10.90 23.25
N GLU A 307 3.68 -10.10 22.19
CA GLU A 307 4.82 -9.45 21.55
C GLU A 307 4.47 -8.02 21.07
N PRO A 308 5.44 -7.15 20.79
CA PRO A 308 5.18 -5.83 20.22
C PRO A 308 4.56 -5.92 18.81
N PRO A 309 3.43 -5.24 18.53
CA PRO A 309 2.85 -5.22 17.20
C PRO A 309 3.79 -4.61 16.18
N PHE A 310 3.94 -5.29 15.04
CA PHE A 310 4.85 -4.87 13.97
C PHE A 310 4.15 -4.09 12.85
N ARG A 311 2.87 -4.40 12.59
CA ARG A 311 2.11 -3.94 11.41
C ARG A 311 0.90 -3.10 11.80
N SER A 312 0.56 -2.14 10.95
CA SER A 312 -0.70 -1.39 11.05
C SER A 312 -1.43 -1.25 9.73
N ARG A 313 -2.74 -1.02 9.83
CA ARG A 313 -3.54 -0.36 8.81
C ARG A 313 -4.61 0.48 9.49
N PHE A 314 -4.71 1.77 9.21
CA PHE A 314 -5.75 2.61 9.83
C PHE A 314 -7.15 2.23 9.34
N HIS A 315 -8.08 2.08 10.28
CA HIS A 315 -9.50 1.94 9.98
C HIS A 315 -10.00 3.15 9.18
N TYR A 316 -10.90 2.90 8.23
CA TYR A 316 -11.35 3.84 7.22
C TYR A 316 -10.26 4.35 6.26
N LEU A 317 -9.02 3.85 6.32
CA LEU A 317 -7.87 4.39 5.57
C LEU A 317 -7.55 5.86 5.92
N ARG A 318 -7.78 6.25 7.18
CA ARG A 318 -7.57 7.63 7.66
C ARG A 318 -6.10 7.94 7.92
N LEU A 319 -5.41 8.24 6.83
CA LEU A 319 -4.02 8.62 6.80
C LEU A 319 -3.85 10.14 6.59
N LYS A 320 -3.12 10.80 7.49
CA LYS A 320 -2.75 12.22 7.36
C LYS A 320 -1.23 12.38 7.39
N PHE A 321 -0.66 12.95 6.34
CA PHE A 321 0.77 13.21 6.23
C PHE A 321 1.20 14.47 6.99
N PRO A 322 2.41 14.50 7.59
CA PRO A 322 3.23 13.33 7.97
C PRO A 322 2.74 12.65 9.27
N GLN A 323 1.77 13.28 9.94
CA GLN A 323 1.44 13.05 11.34
C GLN A 323 1.09 11.60 11.70
N SER A 324 0.29 10.92 10.87
CA SER A 324 -0.13 9.54 11.12
C SER A 324 1.06 8.58 11.14
N TYR A 325 2.03 8.75 10.24
CA TYR A 325 3.22 7.91 10.17
C TYR A 325 4.20 8.20 11.32
N GLN A 326 4.37 9.46 11.69
CA GLN A 326 5.13 9.82 12.89
C GLN A 326 4.54 9.16 14.16
N TRP A 327 3.21 9.12 14.29
CA TRP A 327 2.57 8.45 15.42
C TRP A 327 2.74 6.93 15.40
N LEU A 328 2.68 6.30 14.24
CA LEU A 328 2.96 4.86 14.10
C LEU A 328 4.40 4.53 14.49
N ILE A 329 5.37 5.33 14.04
CA ILE A 329 6.79 5.20 14.42
C ILE A 329 6.95 5.32 15.93
N GLY A 330 6.34 6.35 16.54
CA GLY A 330 6.38 6.55 18.01
C GLY A 330 5.74 5.41 18.80
N ALA A 331 4.76 4.71 18.21
CA ALA A 331 4.13 3.53 18.79
C ALA A 331 4.91 2.22 18.54
N GLY A 332 6.05 2.27 17.85
CA GLY A 332 6.92 1.12 17.57
C GLY A 332 6.55 0.32 16.33
N ILE A 333 5.55 0.75 15.54
CA ILE A 333 5.14 0.08 14.30
C ILE A 333 6.24 0.23 13.24
N LYS A 334 6.42 -0.83 12.44
CA LYS A 334 7.47 -0.95 11.42
C LYS A 334 6.94 -1.10 10.01
N GLU A 335 5.73 -1.62 9.83
CA GLU A 335 5.06 -1.71 8.54
C GLU A 335 3.66 -1.11 8.59
N ASP A 336 3.30 -0.31 7.58
CA ASP A 336 1.94 0.20 7.40
C ASP A 336 1.37 -0.15 6.03
N TYR A 337 0.12 -0.60 6.02
CA TYR A 337 -0.61 -1.06 4.84
C TYR A 337 -1.77 -0.11 4.48
N THR A 338 -1.79 1.11 5.00
CA THR A 338 -2.90 2.06 4.83
C THR A 338 -2.88 2.76 3.47
N LEU A 339 -1.72 2.83 2.80
CA LEU A 339 -1.54 3.64 1.60
C LEU A 339 -2.29 3.06 0.39
N THR A 340 -3.56 3.42 0.27
CA THR A 340 -4.45 3.16 -0.87
C THR A 340 -5.58 4.18 -0.89
N TYR A 341 -6.36 4.23 -1.97
CA TYR A 341 -7.56 5.06 -2.03
C TYR A 341 -8.81 4.27 -1.66
N HIS A 342 -9.72 4.92 -0.95
CA HIS A 342 -10.98 4.31 -0.56
C HIS A 342 -11.96 4.16 -1.74
N SER A 343 -11.88 5.03 -2.76
CA SER A 343 -12.84 5.08 -3.88
C SER A 343 -12.36 4.36 -5.14
N HIS A 344 -11.03 4.22 -5.32
CA HIS A 344 -10.44 3.70 -6.56
C HIS A 344 -9.33 2.70 -6.26
N PRO A 345 -9.25 1.58 -7.00
CA PRO A 345 -8.07 0.74 -6.99
C PRO A 345 -6.95 1.37 -7.84
N GLY A 346 -5.70 0.97 -7.57
CA GLY A 346 -4.53 1.45 -8.28
C GLY A 346 -3.35 1.73 -7.34
N PHE A 347 -2.38 2.49 -7.84
CA PHE A 347 -1.10 2.70 -7.19
C PHE A 347 -1.03 4.13 -6.63
N ARG A 348 -1.46 4.32 -5.37
CA ARG A 348 -1.50 5.64 -4.72
C ARG A 348 -0.14 6.34 -4.72
N ALA A 349 0.96 5.62 -4.53
CA ALA A 349 2.33 6.15 -4.65
C ALA A 349 2.96 5.92 -6.04
N GLY A 350 2.19 5.53 -7.05
CA GLY A 350 2.69 5.15 -8.37
C GLY A 350 3.55 3.89 -8.39
N THR A 351 3.66 3.17 -7.27
CA THR A 351 4.49 1.97 -7.11
C THR A 351 3.70 0.85 -6.47
N CYS A 352 4.03 -0.38 -6.86
CA CYS A 352 3.61 -1.62 -6.18
C CYS A 352 4.70 -2.19 -5.28
N THR A 353 5.87 -1.53 -5.23
CA THR A 353 7.03 -1.97 -4.47
C THR A 353 7.10 -1.26 -3.13
N PRO A 354 7.16 -1.99 -2.01
CA PRO A 354 7.27 -1.38 -0.70
C PRO A 354 8.48 -0.44 -0.57
N PHE A 355 8.30 0.67 0.12
CA PHE A 355 9.32 1.70 0.31
C PHE A 355 9.36 2.16 1.76
N ARG A 356 10.38 2.91 2.17
CA ARG A 356 10.43 3.51 3.51
C ARG A 356 9.82 4.89 3.50
N PHE A 357 9.10 5.27 4.55
CA PHE A 357 8.57 6.62 4.65
C PHE A 357 9.72 7.63 4.78
N TYR A 358 9.80 8.55 3.83
CA TYR A 358 10.64 9.74 3.92
C TYR A 358 9.81 10.90 4.47
N ASP A 359 10.20 11.43 5.63
CA ASP A 359 9.47 12.51 6.28
C ASP A 359 10.00 13.87 5.82
N LEU A 360 9.28 14.50 4.88
CA LEU A 360 9.60 15.84 4.37
C LEU A 360 9.59 16.93 5.46
N SER A 361 8.98 16.69 6.63
CA SER A 361 9.02 17.67 7.73
C SER A 361 10.33 17.65 8.50
N THR A 362 11.12 16.57 8.37
CA THR A 362 12.42 16.41 9.02
C THR A 362 13.56 16.13 8.03
N GLU A 363 13.26 16.12 6.72
CA GLU A 363 14.18 15.76 5.64
C GLU A 363 14.96 14.47 5.92
N SER A 364 14.26 13.42 6.36
CA SER A 364 14.90 12.16 6.76
C SER A 364 14.13 10.92 6.34
N GLU A 365 14.87 9.88 5.97
CA GLU A 365 14.34 8.53 5.80
C GLU A 365 14.06 7.90 7.17
N THR A 366 12.89 7.31 7.33
CA THR A 366 12.49 6.62 8.56
C THR A 366 12.55 5.10 8.42
N ASN A 367 12.46 4.40 9.56
CA ASN A 367 12.39 2.93 9.57
C ASN A 367 10.97 2.37 9.34
N LEU A 368 9.97 3.20 9.08
CA LEU A 368 8.62 2.74 8.76
C LEU A 368 8.56 2.35 7.28
N ARG A 369 8.29 1.07 7.00
CA ARG A 369 8.09 0.55 5.64
C ARG A 369 6.61 0.66 5.27
N ILE A 370 6.33 1.30 4.14
CA ILE A 370 4.99 1.41 3.57
C ILE A 370 4.78 0.28 2.58
N ILE A 371 3.71 -0.49 2.79
CA ILE A 371 3.27 -1.57 1.93
C ILE A 371 2.03 -1.07 1.16
N PRO A 372 2.19 -0.51 -0.05
CA PRO A 372 1.07 0.09 -0.78
C PRO A 372 0.01 -0.98 -1.11
N THR A 373 -1.25 -0.68 -0.80
CA THR A 373 -2.38 -1.59 -1.10
C THR A 373 -2.98 -1.25 -2.46
N THR A 374 -3.03 -2.22 -3.36
CA THR A 374 -3.43 -2.01 -4.77
C THR A 374 -4.95 -1.95 -4.92
N VAL A 375 -5.66 -2.83 -4.21
CA VAL A 375 -7.11 -2.98 -4.37
C VAL A 375 -7.78 -3.29 -3.04
N MET A 376 -8.98 -2.75 -2.87
CA MET A 376 -9.89 -3.06 -1.79
C MET A 376 -11.25 -3.45 -2.41
N GLU A 377 -11.84 -4.53 -1.92
CA GLU A 377 -13.11 -5.06 -2.40
C GLU A 377 -14.26 -4.06 -2.20
N VAL A 378 -14.26 -3.31 -1.09
CA VAL A 378 -15.21 -2.22 -0.83
C VAL A 378 -15.11 -1.11 -1.89
N SER A 379 -13.91 -0.76 -2.36
CA SER A 379 -13.72 0.23 -3.43
C SER A 379 -14.46 -0.22 -4.70
N LEU A 380 -14.28 -1.48 -5.08
CA LEU A 380 -14.93 -2.05 -6.27
C LEU A 380 -16.45 -2.14 -6.10
N LYS A 381 -16.92 -2.64 -4.95
CA LYS A 381 -18.36 -2.89 -4.71
C LYS A 381 -19.18 -1.62 -4.48
N GLN A 382 -18.72 -0.77 -3.57
CA GLN A 382 -19.53 0.32 -3.01
C GLN A 382 -19.25 1.67 -3.66
N TYR A 383 -18.02 1.89 -4.12
CA TYR A 383 -17.62 3.16 -4.74
C TYR A 383 -17.65 3.11 -6.27
N GLN A 384 -17.30 1.96 -6.86
CA GLN A 384 -17.36 1.75 -8.31
C GLN A 384 -18.54 0.92 -8.77
N GLU A 385 -19.39 0.46 -7.84
CA GLU A 385 -20.64 -0.27 -8.10
C GLU A 385 -20.47 -1.52 -8.98
N GLN A 386 -19.28 -2.12 -8.98
CA GLN A 386 -18.98 -3.29 -9.80
C GLN A 386 -19.72 -4.54 -9.26
N ASN A 387 -20.15 -5.39 -10.19
CA ASN A 387 -20.60 -6.74 -9.87
C ASN A 387 -19.38 -7.69 -9.64
N PRO A 388 -19.60 -8.91 -9.10
CA PRO A 388 -18.51 -9.85 -8.84
C PRO A 388 -17.61 -10.16 -10.05
N GLU A 389 -18.19 -10.31 -11.23
CA GLU A 389 -17.47 -10.62 -12.46
C GLU A 389 -16.55 -9.46 -12.87
N GLN A 390 -17.08 -8.24 -12.92
CA GLN A 390 -16.32 -7.01 -13.19
C GLN A 390 -15.21 -6.77 -12.16
N ALA A 391 -15.49 -7.05 -10.89
CA ALA A 391 -14.51 -6.92 -9.81
C ALA A 391 -13.33 -7.89 -10.00
N ALA A 392 -13.62 -9.14 -10.38
CA ALA A 392 -12.58 -10.13 -10.67
C ALA A 392 -11.72 -9.70 -11.87
N GLU A 393 -12.34 -9.23 -12.96
CA GLU A 393 -11.62 -8.71 -14.13
C GLU A 393 -10.71 -7.51 -13.78
N THR A 394 -11.22 -6.57 -12.98
CA THR A 394 -10.43 -5.41 -12.50
C THR A 394 -9.23 -5.86 -11.68
N ILE A 395 -9.43 -6.79 -10.73
CA ILE A 395 -8.35 -7.33 -9.90
C ILE A 395 -7.30 -8.05 -10.76
N HIS A 396 -7.73 -8.89 -11.70
CA HIS A 396 -6.82 -9.64 -12.57
C HIS A 396 -5.97 -8.70 -13.44
N ARG A 397 -6.58 -7.66 -14.01
CA ARG A 397 -5.86 -6.66 -14.80
C ARG A 397 -4.78 -5.94 -13.96
N LEU A 398 -5.14 -5.43 -12.78
CA LEU A 398 -4.18 -4.78 -11.88
C LEU A 398 -3.07 -5.74 -11.42
N MET A 399 -3.39 -7.01 -11.21
CA MET A 399 -2.41 -8.03 -10.87
C MET A 399 -1.44 -8.30 -12.02
N MET A 400 -1.91 -8.24 -13.27
CA MET A 400 -1.03 -8.31 -14.45
C MET A 400 -0.11 -7.10 -14.56
N GLU A 401 -0.58 -5.89 -14.27
CA GLU A 401 0.30 -4.69 -14.20
C GLU A 401 1.43 -4.88 -13.19
N VAL A 402 1.13 -5.46 -12.02
CA VAL A 402 2.15 -5.78 -11.02
C VAL A 402 3.07 -6.92 -11.49
N LYS A 403 2.53 -7.92 -12.18
CA LYS A 403 3.33 -9.03 -12.73
C LYS A 403 4.30 -8.54 -13.81
N ASN A 404 3.90 -7.60 -14.66
CA ASN A 404 4.75 -7.03 -15.72
C ASN A 404 6.02 -6.36 -15.17
N VAL A 405 5.96 -5.88 -13.92
CA VAL A 405 7.11 -5.32 -13.20
C VAL A 405 7.69 -6.25 -12.12
N ASN A 406 7.18 -7.49 -12.02
CA ASN A 406 7.49 -8.45 -10.97
C ASN A 406 7.50 -7.82 -9.56
N GLY A 407 6.43 -7.06 -9.29
CA GLY A 407 6.24 -6.32 -8.05
C GLY A 407 5.49 -7.08 -6.95
N THR A 408 4.99 -6.34 -5.95
CA THR A 408 4.16 -6.90 -4.88
C THR A 408 2.71 -6.47 -5.03
N PHE A 409 1.82 -7.41 -5.31
CA PHE A 409 0.39 -7.17 -5.34
C PHE A 409 -0.15 -7.28 -3.91
N VAL A 410 -0.96 -6.32 -3.47
CA VAL A 410 -1.53 -6.33 -2.11
C VAL A 410 -3.01 -6.02 -2.19
N SER A 411 -3.83 -6.96 -1.69
CA SER A 411 -5.29 -6.83 -1.68
C SER A 411 -5.81 -6.67 -0.27
N LEU A 412 -6.82 -5.82 -0.07
CA LEU A 412 -7.57 -5.68 1.18
C LEU A 412 -8.96 -6.28 1.00
N PHE A 413 -9.31 -7.24 1.86
CA PHE A 413 -10.67 -7.75 2.00
C PHE A 413 -11.10 -7.69 3.47
N HIS A 414 -12.40 -7.63 3.75
CA HIS A 414 -12.95 -7.70 5.09
C HIS A 414 -13.55 -9.08 5.33
N ASN A 415 -13.53 -9.56 6.58
CA ASN A 415 -14.05 -10.88 6.87
C ASN A 415 -15.54 -11.05 6.52
N GLU A 416 -16.30 -9.97 6.70
CA GLU A 416 -17.72 -9.92 6.34
C GLU A 416 -18.00 -10.00 4.84
N SER A 417 -17.05 -9.58 3.99
CA SER A 417 -17.21 -9.62 2.53
C SER A 417 -17.24 -11.05 1.96
N LEU A 418 -16.75 -12.02 2.72
CA LEU A 418 -16.79 -13.45 2.38
C LEU A 418 -18.04 -14.17 2.93
N SER A 419 -18.95 -13.45 3.58
CA SER A 419 -20.19 -14.05 4.12
C SER A 419 -21.12 -14.61 3.04
N ASP A 420 -20.97 -14.14 1.79
CA ASP A 420 -21.84 -14.48 0.64
C ASP A 420 -23.33 -14.13 0.87
N LEU A 421 -23.60 -13.21 1.80
CA LEU A 421 -24.94 -12.74 2.16
C LEU A 421 -25.19 -11.30 1.68
N ASP A 422 -26.47 -10.97 1.45
CA ASP A 422 -26.95 -9.63 1.12
C ASP A 422 -26.14 -8.97 -0.02
N GLU A 423 -25.47 -7.85 0.26
CA GLU A 423 -24.67 -7.11 -0.72
C GLU A 423 -23.36 -7.81 -1.12
N TRP A 424 -22.95 -8.82 -0.35
CA TRP A 424 -21.71 -9.60 -0.53
C TRP A 424 -21.92 -10.91 -1.29
N LYS A 425 -23.14 -11.18 -1.78
CA LYS A 425 -23.40 -12.35 -2.63
C LYS A 425 -22.49 -12.36 -3.86
N GLY A 426 -21.79 -13.46 -4.09
CA GLY A 426 -20.81 -13.68 -5.15
C GLY A 426 -19.37 -13.27 -4.79
N TRP A 427 -19.14 -12.50 -3.73
CA TRP A 427 -17.81 -11.92 -3.43
C TRP A 427 -16.79 -12.96 -2.96
N LYS A 428 -17.27 -14.04 -2.36
CA LYS A 428 -16.45 -15.21 -2.08
C LYS A 428 -15.78 -15.78 -3.34
N LYS A 429 -16.48 -15.80 -4.48
CA LYS A 429 -15.89 -16.24 -5.76
C LYS A 429 -14.85 -15.25 -6.28
N VAL A 430 -15.05 -13.95 -6.05
CA VAL A 430 -14.05 -12.91 -6.39
C VAL A 430 -12.77 -13.16 -5.62
N PHE A 431 -12.88 -13.38 -4.31
CA PHE A 431 -11.72 -13.68 -3.46
C PHE A 431 -11.00 -14.96 -3.93
N GLN A 432 -11.73 -16.05 -4.17
CA GLN A 432 -11.16 -17.30 -4.68
C GLN A 432 -10.48 -17.12 -6.05
N SER A 433 -11.11 -16.38 -6.97
CA SER A 433 -10.58 -16.09 -8.30
C SER A 433 -9.27 -15.30 -8.22
N MET A 434 -9.19 -14.32 -7.31
CA MET A 434 -7.98 -13.55 -7.05
C MET A 434 -6.85 -14.45 -6.51
N LEU A 435 -7.11 -15.27 -5.49
CA LEU A 435 -6.08 -16.16 -4.93
C LEU A 435 -5.57 -17.17 -5.97
N LYS A 436 -6.50 -17.75 -6.76
CA LYS A 436 -6.15 -18.67 -7.84
C LYS A 436 -5.27 -18.00 -8.89
N LYS A 437 -5.65 -16.81 -9.36
CA LYS A 437 -4.88 -16.06 -10.35
C LYS A 437 -3.48 -15.72 -9.84
N ALA A 438 -3.35 -15.32 -8.58
CA ALA A 438 -2.03 -15.05 -8.00
C ALA A 438 -1.17 -16.31 -7.92
N ALA A 439 -1.77 -17.46 -7.59
CA ALA A 439 -1.06 -18.73 -7.58
C ALA A 439 -0.57 -19.16 -8.99
N GLU A 440 -1.34 -18.88 -10.03
CA GLU A 440 -0.95 -19.10 -11.44
C GLU A 440 0.20 -18.19 -11.92
N LEU A 441 0.32 -16.98 -11.35
CA LEU A 441 1.33 -15.98 -11.76
C LEU A 441 2.64 -16.07 -10.97
N ARG A 442 2.70 -16.90 -9.93
CA ARG A 442 3.90 -17.12 -9.15
C ARG A 442 4.92 -17.88 -10.00
N ASP A 443 6.09 -17.29 -10.18
CA ASP A 443 7.24 -17.99 -10.78
C ASP A 443 7.73 -19.05 -9.78
N GLU A 444 8.05 -20.25 -10.28
CA GLU A 444 8.64 -21.34 -9.48
C GLU A 444 9.97 -20.93 -8.79
#